data_AF-A0A7S0STB1-F1
#
_entry.id   AF-A0A7S0STB1-F1
#
_cell.length_a   1.000
_cell.length_b   1.000
_cell.length_c   1.000
_cell.angle_alpha   90.00
_cell.angle_beta   90.00
_cell.angle_gamma   90.00
#
_symmetry.space_group_name_H-M   'P 1'
#
loop_
_entity.id
_entity.type
_entity.pdbx_description
1 polymer ?
#
loop_
_entity_poly.entity_id
_entity_poly.type
_entity_poly.pdbx_seq_one_letter_code
_entity_poly.pdbx_strand_id
1 'polypeptide(L)'
;QEFRFLRSEIKRTYPQLAALTFPSKQWFFNLSGSLIKYRQVMLGKYLNEIILLDPQPLELTIFLEVIGHVSMNTNRDSLHSGQSLMRASSTGALEISQPTSVHDFKLIKVLGKGSFGKVFLVRPLNAYANEVYAMKVLRKKEVVKRHQVEHTRTERWILENIDHPYILKLKYSFQT
;
A
#
# COMPACT_ATOMS: atom_id res chain seq x y z
N GLN A 1 6.56 -2.69 -10.66
CA GLN A 1 7.40 -2.53 -11.87
C GLN A 1 8.64 -1.74 -11.50
N GLU A 2 8.46 -0.63 -10.77
CA GLU A 2 9.50 0.21 -10.16
C GLU A 2 10.56 -0.58 -9.36
N PHE A 3 10.17 -1.50 -8.46
CA PHE A 3 11.16 -2.29 -7.72
C PHE A 3 12.08 -3.18 -8.59
N ARG A 4 11.57 -3.72 -9.71
CA ARG A 4 12.41 -4.52 -10.63
C ARG A 4 13.36 -3.62 -11.42
N PHE A 5 12.91 -2.42 -11.77
CA PHE A 5 13.72 -1.40 -12.43
C PHE A 5 14.81 -0.87 -11.48
N LEU A 6 14.47 -0.53 -10.24
CA LEU A 6 15.43 -0.19 -9.19
C LEU A 6 16.46 -1.30 -8.99
N ARG A 7 16.01 -2.57 -8.94
CA ARG A 7 16.93 -3.71 -8.82
C ARG A 7 17.85 -3.86 -10.03
N SER A 8 17.37 -3.65 -11.25
CA SER A 8 18.24 -3.70 -12.44
C SER A 8 19.24 -2.55 -12.44
N GLU A 9 18.84 -1.36 -12.01
CA GLU A 9 19.70 -0.19 -11.94
C GLU A 9 20.78 -0.36 -10.87
N ILE A 10 20.41 -0.79 -9.66
CA ILE A 10 21.35 -1.07 -8.57
C ILE A 10 22.34 -2.18 -8.97
N LYS A 11 21.89 -3.23 -9.66
CA LYS A 11 22.79 -4.30 -10.13
C LYS A 11 23.78 -3.83 -11.19
N ARG A 12 23.40 -2.86 -12.02
CA ARG A 12 24.26 -2.27 -13.05
C ARG A 12 25.38 -1.45 -12.43
N THR A 13 25.05 -0.71 -11.37
CA THR A 13 25.96 0.23 -10.70
C THR A 13 26.85 -0.43 -9.65
N TYR A 14 26.37 -1.49 -8.97
CA TYR A 14 27.08 -2.15 -7.86
C TYR A 14 27.17 -3.68 -8.08
N PRO A 15 28.25 -4.15 -8.74
CA PRO A 15 28.46 -5.57 -9.05
C PRO A 15 28.45 -6.49 -7.83
N GLN A 16 28.89 -6.00 -6.66
CA GLN A 16 28.88 -6.73 -5.39
C GLN A 16 27.47 -7.14 -4.94
N LEU A 17 26.44 -6.41 -5.36
CA LEU A 17 25.03 -6.74 -5.07
C LEU A 17 24.42 -7.70 -6.11
N ALA A 18 25.16 -8.05 -7.18
CA ALA A 18 24.67 -8.97 -8.20
C ALA A 18 24.43 -10.38 -7.63
N ALA A 19 25.22 -10.77 -6.63
CA ALA A 19 25.11 -12.02 -5.88
C ALA A 19 23.86 -12.10 -4.98
N LEU A 20 23.22 -10.97 -4.67
CA LEU A 20 22.01 -10.97 -3.83
C LEU A 20 20.81 -11.52 -4.61
N THR A 21 20.40 -12.71 -4.21
CA THR A 21 19.23 -13.40 -4.73
C THR A 21 17.97 -12.86 -4.05
N PHE A 22 17.19 -12.08 -4.79
CA PHE A 22 15.87 -11.69 -4.33
C PHE A 22 14.94 -12.91 -4.39
N PRO A 23 14.24 -13.27 -3.31
CA PRO A 23 13.41 -14.47 -3.29
C PRO A 23 12.37 -14.41 -4.39
N SER A 24 12.30 -15.47 -5.21
CA SER A 24 11.45 -15.52 -6.39
C SER A 24 9.98 -15.26 -6.03
N LYS A 25 9.23 -14.62 -6.95
CA LYS A 25 7.78 -14.48 -6.79
C LYS A 25 7.14 -15.84 -7.04
N GLN A 26 7.00 -16.67 -6.02
CA GLN A 26 6.10 -17.81 -6.08
C GLN A 26 4.70 -17.28 -5.79
N TRP A 27 3.85 -17.24 -6.82
CA TRP A 27 2.47 -16.82 -6.67
C TRP A 27 1.73 -17.86 -5.82
N PHE A 28 1.33 -17.42 -4.63
CA PHE A 28 0.18 -17.88 -3.84
C PHE A 28 -0.14 -19.38 -3.77
N PHE A 29 0.77 -20.25 -3.33
CA PHE A 29 0.36 -21.59 -2.84
C PHE A 29 1.19 -22.15 -1.68
N ASN A 30 2.20 -21.43 -1.18
CA ASN A 30 2.97 -21.90 -0.03
C ASN A 30 3.12 -20.77 0.99
N LEU A 31 2.16 -20.68 1.92
CA LEU A 31 2.22 -19.81 3.10
C LEU A 31 2.87 -20.53 4.29
N SER A 32 3.70 -21.55 4.06
CA SER A 32 4.40 -22.21 5.15
C SER A 32 5.19 -21.17 5.96
N GLY A 33 5.09 -21.25 7.29
CA GLY A 33 5.80 -20.36 8.19
C GLY A 33 7.31 -20.37 7.95
N SER A 34 7.87 -21.49 7.46
CA SER A 34 9.28 -21.57 7.06
C SER A 34 9.58 -20.74 5.81
N LEU A 35 8.68 -20.72 4.81
CA LEU A 35 8.86 -19.90 3.61
C LEU A 35 8.70 -18.42 3.92
N ILE A 36 7.73 -18.04 4.76
CA ILE A 36 7.55 -16.65 5.19
C ILE A 36 8.78 -16.15 5.94
N LYS A 37 9.29 -16.93 6.92
CA LYS A 37 10.52 -16.61 7.64
C LYS A 37 11.73 -16.51 6.71
N TYR A 38 11.90 -17.47 5.79
CA TYR A 38 12.98 -17.43 4.81
C TYR A 38 12.93 -16.15 3.96
N ARG A 39 11.75 -15.77 3.46
CA ARG A 39 11.58 -14.54 2.67
C ARG A 39 11.85 -13.28 3.50
N GLN A 40 11.41 -13.23 4.74
CA GLN A 40 11.68 -12.12 5.65
C GLN A 40 13.19 -11.95 5.89
N VAL A 41 13.89 -13.04 6.21
CA VAL A 41 15.34 -13.03 6.44
C VAL A 41 16.09 -12.58 5.18
N MET A 42 15.74 -13.13 4.01
CA MET A 42 16.40 -12.78 2.75
C MET A 42 16.12 -11.33 2.33
N LEU A 43 14.90 -10.84 2.54
CA LEU A 43 14.55 -9.45 2.28
C LEU A 43 15.30 -8.51 3.23
N GLY A 44 15.37 -8.84 4.52
CA GLY A 44 16.11 -8.07 5.51
C GLY A 44 17.60 -7.95 5.19
N LYS A 45 18.25 -9.07 4.83
CA LYS A 45 19.63 -9.08 4.35
C LYS A 45 19.81 -8.18 3.12
N TYR A 46 18.93 -8.32 2.12
CA TYR A 46 18.97 -7.51 0.92
C TYR A 46 18.82 -6.00 1.19
N LEU A 47 17.90 -5.62 2.08
CA LEU A 47 17.68 -4.22 2.44
C LEU A 47 18.88 -3.65 3.21
N ASN A 48 19.45 -4.40 4.16
CA ASN A 48 20.63 -3.96 4.90
C ASN A 48 21.82 -3.71 3.98
N GLU A 49 22.12 -4.64 3.07
CA GLU A 49 23.21 -4.50 2.10
C GLU A 49 23.03 -3.28 1.20
N ILE A 50 21.79 -2.92 0.87
CA ILE A 50 21.50 -1.75 0.03
C ILE A 50 21.56 -0.44 0.81
N ILE A 51 21.10 -0.43 2.06
CA ILE A 51 21.16 0.75 2.93
C ILE A 51 22.61 1.11 3.26
N LEU A 52 23.50 0.12 3.39
CA LEU A 52 24.91 0.28 3.72
C LEU A 52 25.82 0.63 2.54
N LEU A 53 25.29 0.81 1.32
CA LEU A 53 26.09 1.22 0.17
C LEU A 53 26.67 2.62 0.35
N ASP A 54 27.96 2.77 0.04
CA ASP A 54 28.65 4.06 -0.01
C ASP A 54 29.32 4.25 -1.38
N PRO A 55 28.99 5.31 -2.14
CA PRO A 55 27.92 6.28 -1.86
C PRO A 55 26.53 5.67 -2.02
N GLN A 56 25.58 6.14 -1.21
CA GLN A 56 24.21 5.64 -1.23
C GLN A 56 23.52 6.04 -2.56
N PRO A 57 22.85 5.12 -3.26
CA PRO A 57 22.19 5.44 -4.53
C PRO A 57 21.07 6.47 -4.34
N LEU A 58 21.03 7.50 -5.17
CA LEU A 58 19.99 8.55 -5.10
C LEU A 58 18.58 7.96 -5.24
N GLU A 59 18.42 6.93 -6.07
CA GLU A 59 17.16 6.23 -6.28
C GLU A 59 16.68 5.50 -5.01
N LEU A 60 17.62 5.04 -4.17
CA LEU A 60 17.30 4.44 -2.89
C LEU A 60 16.81 5.49 -1.90
N THR A 61 17.49 6.64 -1.83
CA THR A 61 17.10 7.76 -0.96
C THR A 61 15.70 8.25 -1.30
N ILE A 62 15.39 8.47 -2.58
CA ILE A 62 14.06 8.84 -3.07
C ILE A 62 13.01 7.78 -2.68
N PHE A 63 13.34 6.49 -2.84
CA PHE A 63 12.43 5.41 -2.47
C PHE A 63 12.15 5.35 -0.96
N LEU A 64 13.16 5.56 -0.12
CA LEU A 64 13.04 5.54 1.34
C LEU A 64 12.33 6.78 1.90
N GLU A 65 12.56 7.96 1.31
CA GLU A 65 11.90 9.20 1.69
C GLU A 65 10.37 9.09 1.53
N VAL A 66 9.92 8.50 0.43
CA VAL A 66 8.49 8.21 0.19
C VAL A 66 7.90 7.34 1.31
N ILE A 67 8.65 6.37 1.84
CA ILE A 67 8.19 5.49 2.93
C ILE A 67 8.17 6.24 4.26
N GLY A 68 9.16 7.10 4.53
CA GLY A 68 9.23 7.91 5.74
C GLY A 68 7.99 8.81 5.92
N HIS A 69 7.51 9.42 4.84
CA HIS A 69 6.28 10.24 4.87
C HIS A 69 5.00 9.44 5.15
N VAL A 70 4.96 8.15 4.79
CA VAL A 70 3.80 7.28 5.08
C VAL A 70 3.76 6.89 6.56
N SER A 71 4.92 6.65 7.19
CA SER A 71 5.02 6.21 8.59
C SER A 71 4.65 7.29 9.62
N MET A 72 4.86 8.57 9.30
CA MET A 72 4.55 9.67 10.24
C MET A 72 3.05 10.00 10.35
N ASN A 73 2.24 9.57 9.39
CA ASN A 73 0.79 9.79 9.43
C ASN A 73 0.03 8.70 10.21
N THR A 74 0.57 7.49 10.35
CA THR A 74 -0.15 6.39 11.01
C THR A 74 -0.37 6.61 12.52
N ASN A 75 0.41 7.49 13.16
CA ASN A 75 0.24 7.82 14.58
C ASN A 75 -0.91 8.81 14.87
N ARG A 76 -1.50 9.47 13.87
CA ARG A 76 -2.64 10.39 14.07
C ARG A 76 -4.00 9.71 13.93
N ASP A 77 -4.03 8.50 13.38
CA ASP A 77 -5.26 7.82 12.97
C ASP A 77 -5.94 6.98 14.06
N SER A 78 -5.34 6.88 15.25
CA SER A 78 -5.88 6.11 16.38
C SER A 78 -7.07 6.77 17.09
N LEU A 79 -7.52 7.93 16.61
CA LEU A 79 -8.55 8.74 17.26
C LEU A 79 -9.75 9.00 16.34
N HIS A 80 -10.28 8.02 15.59
CA HIS A 80 -11.59 8.19 14.93
C HIS A 80 -12.42 6.92 14.67
N SER A 81 -12.05 5.76 15.22
CA SER A 81 -12.90 4.56 15.10
C SER A 81 -13.76 4.38 16.36
N GLY A 82 -14.97 4.94 16.33
CA GLY A 82 -16.09 4.48 17.15
C GLY A 82 -16.83 5.56 17.93
N GLN A 83 -17.93 6.09 17.36
CA GLN A 83 -19.24 6.18 18.03
C GLN A 83 -20.30 6.81 17.11
N SER A 84 -21.30 6.02 16.76
CA SER A 84 -22.64 6.53 16.45
C SER A 84 -23.29 6.92 17.77
N LEU A 85 -23.44 8.21 18.05
CA LEU A 85 -24.45 8.71 18.98
C LEU A 85 -24.97 10.06 18.49
N MET A 86 -26.28 10.14 18.28
CA MET A 86 -26.99 11.38 17.99
C MET A 86 -26.77 12.40 19.11
N ARG A 87 -26.28 13.60 18.76
CA ARG A 87 -26.70 14.82 19.47
C ARG A 87 -26.47 16.05 18.60
N ALA A 88 -27.58 16.66 18.22
CA ALA A 88 -27.59 18.01 17.67
C ALA A 88 -27.13 19.00 18.74
N SER A 89 -26.11 19.81 18.40
CA SER A 89 -25.92 21.13 18.98
C SER A 89 -25.02 21.94 18.05
N SER A 90 -25.58 23.05 17.60
CA SER A 90 -25.07 24.06 16.68
C SER A 90 -23.85 24.79 17.23
N THR A 91 -22.69 24.58 16.60
CA THR A 91 -21.59 25.55 16.44
C THR A 91 -20.80 25.14 15.20
N GLY A 92 -20.56 26.08 14.28
CA GLY A 92 -20.05 25.81 12.92
C GLY A 92 -18.60 25.30 12.87
N ALA A 93 -18.40 24.02 13.18
CA ALA A 93 -17.25 23.26 12.70
C ALA A 93 -17.61 22.76 11.29
N LEU A 94 -16.75 23.01 10.30
CA LEU A 94 -16.86 22.41 8.98
C LEU A 94 -16.81 20.89 9.16
N GLU A 95 -17.96 20.22 9.13
CA GLU A 95 -18.01 18.76 9.10
C GLU A 95 -17.29 18.30 7.83
N ILE A 96 -16.09 17.77 7.98
CA ILE A 96 -15.38 17.11 6.89
C ILE A 96 -16.20 15.87 6.57
N SER A 97 -17.05 15.97 5.55
CA SER A 97 -17.85 14.85 5.08
C SER A 97 -16.92 13.71 4.66
N GLN A 98 -17.21 12.52 5.19
CA GLN A 98 -16.44 11.32 4.86
C GLN A 98 -16.56 11.05 3.35
N PRO A 99 -15.47 10.70 2.65
CA PRO A 99 -15.54 10.34 1.25
C PRO A 99 -16.51 9.18 1.02
N THR A 100 -17.45 9.35 0.09
CA THR A 100 -18.48 8.35 -0.25
C THR A 100 -18.31 7.77 -1.64
N SER A 101 -17.50 8.42 -2.48
CA SER A 101 -17.28 8.04 -3.87
C SER A 101 -15.82 8.19 -4.30
N VAL A 102 -15.48 7.54 -5.41
CA VAL A 102 -14.18 7.67 -6.07
C VAL A 102 -13.90 9.12 -6.49
N HIS A 103 -14.96 9.90 -6.76
CA HIS A 103 -14.85 11.31 -7.16
C HIS A 103 -14.40 12.24 -6.03
N ASP A 104 -14.49 11.79 -4.77
CA ASP A 104 -14.05 12.54 -3.60
C ASP A 104 -12.52 12.47 -3.41
N PHE A 105 -11.80 11.90 -4.38
CA PHE A 105 -10.36 11.71 -4.34
C PHE A 105 -9.68 12.29 -5.57
N LYS A 106 -8.62 13.05 -5.33
CA LYS A 106 -7.65 13.44 -6.35
C LYS A 106 -6.68 12.29 -6.63
N LEU A 107 -6.66 11.81 -7.87
CA LEU A 107 -5.65 10.85 -8.32
C LEU A 107 -4.31 11.57 -8.53
N ILE A 108 -3.26 11.09 -7.88
CA ILE A 108 -1.91 11.69 -7.93
C ILE A 108 -1.01 10.90 -8.89
N LYS A 109 -0.82 9.60 -8.62
CA LYS A 109 0.13 8.76 -9.37
C LYS A 109 -0.37 7.32 -9.43
N VAL A 110 0.03 6.57 -10.46
CA VAL A 110 -0.16 5.10 -10.49
C VAL A 110 0.96 4.42 -9.69
N LEU A 111 0.59 3.66 -8.65
CA LEU A 111 1.52 2.83 -7.86
C LEU A 111 1.68 1.42 -8.44
N GLY A 112 0.63 0.89 -9.07
CA GLY A 112 0.62 -0.48 -9.55
C GLY A 112 -0.37 -0.71 -10.68
N LYS A 113 -0.02 -1.66 -11.56
CA LYS A 113 -0.89 -2.18 -12.63
C LYS A 113 -0.93 -3.71 -12.48
N GLY A 114 -2.13 -4.27 -12.49
CA GLY A 114 -2.36 -5.72 -12.42
C GLY A 114 -3.36 -6.17 -13.48
N SER A 115 -3.58 -7.48 -13.58
CA SER A 115 -4.56 -8.07 -14.50
C SER A 115 -5.97 -7.53 -14.27
N PHE A 116 -6.35 -7.37 -13.00
CA PHE A 116 -7.71 -6.97 -12.60
C PHE A 116 -7.93 -5.47 -12.52
N GLY A 117 -6.88 -4.65 -12.64
CA GLY A 117 -7.03 -3.21 -12.40
C GLY A 117 -5.73 -2.47 -12.09
N LYS A 118 -5.86 -1.37 -11.36
CA LYS A 118 -4.77 -0.44 -11.05
C LYS A 118 -4.81 -0.02 -9.59
N VAL A 119 -3.64 0.30 -9.04
CA VAL A 119 -3.49 0.93 -7.74
C VAL A 119 -2.99 2.35 -7.95
N PHE A 120 -3.71 3.32 -7.39
CA PHE A 120 -3.39 4.74 -7.47
C PHE A 120 -2.99 5.28 -6.10
N LEU A 121 -2.02 6.17 -6.06
CA LEU A 121 -1.84 7.10 -4.95
C LEU A 121 -2.91 8.19 -5.10
N VAL A 122 -3.71 8.37 -4.07
CA VAL A 122 -4.83 9.32 -4.04
C VAL A 122 -4.77 10.18 -2.80
N ARG A 123 -5.44 11.34 -2.86
CA ARG A 123 -5.68 12.23 -1.72
C ARG A 123 -7.17 12.59 -1.66
N PRO A 124 -7.85 12.50 -0.51
CA PRO A 124 -9.21 13.01 -0.39
C PRO A 124 -9.24 14.50 -0.67
N LEU A 125 -10.27 14.99 -1.36
CA LEU A 125 -10.36 16.41 -1.75
C LEU A 125 -10.44 17.35 -0.54
N ASN A 126 -11.06 16.90 0.56
CA ASN A 126 -11.28 17.68 1.78
C ASN A 126 -10.23 17.41 2.87
N ALA A 127 -9.13 16.71 2.56
CA ALA A 127 -8.10 16.33 3.54
C ALA A 127 -6.88 17.26 3.52
N TYR A 128 -6.11 17.24 4.59
CA TYR A 128 -4.81 17.91 4.66
C TYR A 128 -3.83 17.34 3.62
N ALA A 129 -2.88 18.18 3.15
CA ALA A 129 -1.98 17.84 2.03
C ALA A 129 -1.15 16.56 2.24
N ASN A 130 -0.85 16.21 3.48
CA ASN A 130 -0.08 15.03 3.85
C ASN A 130 -0.90 13.74 3.85
N GLU A 131 -2.24 13.80 3.87
CA GLU A 131 -3.07 12.60 3.91
C GLU A 131 -3.19 11.96 2.52
N VAL A 132 -2.62 10.76 2.37
CA VAL A 132 -2.60 10.04 1.09
C VAL A 132 -2.90 8.56 1.30
N TYR A 133 -3.55 7.95 0.30
CA TYR A 133 -3.99 6.57 0.33
C TYR A 133 -3.60 5.82 -0.95
N ALA A 134 -3.56 4.50 -0.86
CA ALA A 134 -3.50 3.62 -2.03
C ALA A 134 -4.90 3.13 -2.40
N MET A 135 -5.45 3.59 -3.52
CA MET A 135 -6.75 3.16 -4.03
C MET A 135 -6.59 2.04 -5.05
N LYS A 136 -7.02 0.82 -4.70
CA LYS A 136 -7.08 -0.34 -5.59
C LYS A 136 -8.41 -0.32 -6.37
N VAL A 137 -8.35 -0.01 -7.66
CA VAL A 137 -9.51 0.02 -8.56
C VAL A 137 -9.55 -1.26 -9.38
N LEU A 138 -10.64 -2.03 -9.24
CA LEU A 138 -10.86 -3.31 -9.91
C LEU A 138 -11.89 -3.17 -11.04
N ARG A 139 -11.60 -3.78 -12.20
CA ARG A 139 -12.53 -3.83 -13.34
C ARG A 139 -13.48 -5.02 -13.18
N LYS A 140 -14.75 -4.76 -12.81
CA LYS A 140 -15.78 -5.81 -12.59
C LYS A 140 -15.83 -6.86 -13.69
N LYS A 141 -15.83 -6.45 -14.97
CA LYS A 141 -15.85 -7.38 -16.12
C LYS A 141 -14.69 -8.39 -16.08
N GLU A 142 -13.48 -7.95 -15.71
CA GLU A 142 -12.29 -8.80 -15.67
C GLU A 142 -12.29 -9.71 -14.44
N VAL A 143 -12.79 -9.21 -13.30
CA VAL A 143 -12.96 -10.01 -12.07
C VAL A 143 -13.94 -11.16 -12.31
N VAL A 144 -15.07 -10.89 -12.97
CA VAL A 144 -16.07 -11.92 -13.33
C VAL A 144 -15.50 -12.91 -14.34
N LYS A 145 -14.89 -12.41 -15.43
CA LYS A 145 -14.32 -13.24 -16.50
C LYS A 145 -13.32 -14.28 -16.01
N ARG A 146 -12.60 -14.00 -14.92
CA ARG A 146 -11.60 -14.89 -14.33
C ARG A 146 -12.04 -15.58 -13.03
N HIS A 147 -13.34 -15.55 -12.73
CA HIS A 147 -13.92 -16.19 -11.54
C HIS A 147 -13.26 -15.75 -10.21
N GLN A 148 -12.92 -14.46 -10.08
CA GLN A 148 -12.27 -13.89 -8.89
C GLN A 148 -13.23 -13.11 -7.98
N VAL A 149 -14.55 -13.28 -8.17
CA VAL A 149 -15.56 -12.55 -7.41
C VAL A 149 -15.47 -12.88 -5.92
N GLU A 150 -15.46 -14.16 -5.56
CA GLU A 150 -15.36 -14.60 -4.17
C GLU A 150 -14.05 -14.18 -3.53
N HIS A 151 -12.91 -14.38 -4.21
CA HIS A 151 -11.62 -13.90 -3.70
C HIS A 151 -11.60 -12.39 -3.44
N THR A 152 -12.26 -11.58 -4.29
CA THR A 152 -12.37 -10.14 -4.08
C THR A 152 -13.25 -9.79 -2.88
N ARG A 153 -14.34 -10.54 -2.65
CA ARG A 153 -15.21 -10.38 -1.48
C ARG A 153 -14.48 -10.76 -0.19
N THR A 154 -13.79 -11.90 -0.19
CA THR A 154 -12.98 -12.37 0.92
C THR A 154 -11.86 -11.39 1.26
N GLU A 155 -11.13 -10.86 0.26
CA GLU A 155 -10.09 -9.85 0.48
C GLU A 155 -10.65 -8.62 1.19
N ARG A 156 -11.79 -8.08 0.71
CA ARG A 156 -12.45 -6.95 1.36
C ARG A 156 -12.83 -7.28 2.80
N TRP A 157 -13.53 -8.40 3.00
CA TRP A 157 -14.01 -8.82 4.32
C TRP A 157 -12.85 -8.97 5.32
N ILE A 158 -11.73 -9.58 4.91
CA ILE A 158 -10.54 -9.69 5.76
C ILE A 158 -10.01 -8.31 6.16
N LEU A 159 -9.88 -7.38 5.21
CA LEU A 159 -9.33 -6.05 5.48
C LEU A 159 -10.28 -5.14 6.27
N GLU A 160 -11.58 -5.41 6.25
CA GLU A 160 -12.59 -4.73 7.09
C GLU A 160 -12.53 -5.18 8.54
N ASN A 161 -12.15 -6.44 8.80
CA ASN A 161 -12.22 -7.05 10.13
C ASN A 161 -10.87 -7.15 10.85
N ILE A 162 -9.76 -6.83 10.19
CA ILE A 162 -8.42 -6.87 10.79
C ILE A 162 -7.97 -5.46 11.17
N ASP A 163 -7.50 -5.32 12.42
CA ASP A 163 -6.74 -4.16 12.88
C ASP A 163 -5.41 -4.62 13.47
N HIS A 164 -4.33 -4.38 12.74
CA HIS A 164 -3.00 -4.87 13.12
C HIS A 164 -1.89 -3.98 12.54
N PRO A 165 -0.86 -3.63 13.32
CA PRO A 165 0.15 -2.64 12.93
C PRO A 165 0.97 -3.03 11.69
N TYR A 166 1.02 -4.32 11.34
CA TYR A 166 1.77 -4.83 10.19
C TYR A 166 0.88 -5.24 9.01
N ILE A 167 -0.43 -4.99 9.10
CA ILE A 167 -1.39 -5.27 8.02
C ILE A 167 -2.02 -3.95 7.59
N LEU A 168 -2.13 -3.75 6.27
CA LEU A 168 -2.75 -2.55 5.73
C LEU A 168 -4.23 -2.50 6.10
N LYS A 169 -4.66 -1.40 6.70
CA LYS A 169 -6.06 -1.17 7.08
C LYS A 169 -6.88 -0.70 5.87
N LEU A 170 -8.06 -1.26 5.67
CA LEU A 170 -9.03 -0.69 4.73
C LEU A 170 -9.70 0.52 5.38
N LYS A 171 -9.54 1.70 4.76
CA LYS A 171 -10.15 2.94 5.25
C LYS A 171 -11.50 3.22 4.61
N TYR A 172 -11.58 2.98 3.30
CA TYR A 172 -12.77 3.25 2.49
C TYR A 172 -12.97 2.13 1.47
N SER A 173 -14.23 1.83 1.19
CA SER A 173 -14.60 0.87 0.15
C SER A 173 -15.87 1.35 -0.55
N PHE A 174 -15.84 1.34 -1.88
CA PHE A 174 -16.92 1.83 -2.74
C PHE A 174 -17.18 0.82 -3.86
N GLN A 175 -18.39 0.82 -4.41
CA GLN A 175 -18.66 0.23 -5.71
C GLN A 175 -19.62 1.12 -6.49
N THR A 176 -19.48 1.09 -7.81
CA THR A 176 -20.42 1.67 -8.79
C THR A 176 -20.90 0.60 -9.73
#